data_AF-A0AAV9QID4-F1
#
_entry.id   AF-A0AAV9QID4-F1
#
_cell.length_a   1.000
_cell.length_b   1.000
_cell.length_c   1.000
_cell.angle_alpha   90.00
_cell.angle_beta   90.00
_cell.angle_gamma   90.00
#
_symmetry.space_group_name_H-M   'P 1'
#
loop_
_entity.id
_entity.type
_entity.pdbx_description
1 polymer ?
#
loop_
_entity_poly.entity_id
_entity_poly.type
_entity_poly.pdbx_seq_one_letter_code
_entity_poly.pdbx_strand_id
1 'polypeptide(L)'
;METYSAYNVAVILFAAFGSLFAGYGLSVIVSTVGQPTWYSSLDLEPTSSHTTAIIGAANGVFFAGGFFGCLVAAYTVEKLGRLNGLRLAAVIGIIGAAIQTAAINQGMVSRHSAAA
;
A
#
# COMPACT_ATOMS: atom_id res chain seq x y z
N MET A 1 -15.57 -12.96 -35.06
CA MET A 1 -15.00 -11.72 -34.48
C MET A 1 -15.51 -11.67 -33.06
N GLU A 2 -14.64 -11.91 -32.07
CA GLU A 2 -15.02 -11.92 -30.66
C GLU A 2 -15.61 -10.55 -30.31
N THR A 3 -16.91 -10.52 -30.01
CA THR A 3 -17.59 -9.33 -29.56
C THR A 3 -17.08 -9.03 -28.16
N TYR A 4 -16.15 -8.07 -28.06
CA TYR A 4 -15.72 -7.54 -26.78
C TYR A 4 -16.92 -6.88 -26.11
N SER A 5 -17.60 -7.63 -25.24
CA SER A 5 -18.63 -7.10 -24.37
C SER A 5 -18.01 -6.06 -23.43
N ALA A 6 -18.72 -4.97 -23.17
CA ALA A 6 -18.29 -3.92 -22.24
C ALA A 6 -17.88 -4.49 -20.88
N TYR A 7 -18.49 -5.61 -20.47
CA TYR A 7 -18.11 -6.37 -19.29
C TYR A 7 -16.66 -6.88 -19.34
N ASN A 8 -16.22 -7.49 -20.44
CA ASN A 8 -14.86 -8.01 -20.57
C ASN A 8 -13.83 -6.88 -20.56
N VAL A 9 -14.14 -5.75 -21.22
CA VAL A 9 -13.29 -4.55 -21.19
C VAL A 9 -13.16 -4.00 -19.77
N ALA A 10 -14.26 -3.91 -19.02
CA ALA A 10 -14.25 -3.46 -17.63
C ALA A 10 -13.41 -4.39 -16.72
N VAL A 11 -13.49 -5.71 -16.89
CA VAL A 11 -12.70 -6.68 -16.13
C VAL A 11 -11.20 -6.54 -16.45
N ILE A 12 -10.84 -6.35 -17.73
CA ILE A 12 -9.44 -6.16 -18.14
C ILE A 12 -8.90 -4.84 -17.60
N LEU A 13 -9.68 -3.75 -17.66
CA LEU A 13 -9.30 -2.47 -17.06
C LEU A 13 -9.08 -2.60 -15.56
N PHE A 14 -9.99 -3.27 -14.83
CA PHE A 14 -9.83 -3.49 -13.40
C PHE A 14 -8.55 -4.29 -13.07
N ALA A 15 -8.25 -5.32 -13.86
CA ALA A 15 -7.00 -6.07 -13.72
C ALA A 15 -5.76 -5.20 -14.00
N ALA A 16 -5.82 -4.33 -15.02
CA ALA A 16 -4.74 -3.39 -15.34
C ALA A 16 -4.51 -2.35 -14.22
N PHE A 17 -5.60 -1.89 -13.58
CA PHE A 17 -5.51 -1.03 -12.40
C PHE A 17 -4.77 -1.71 -11.25
N GLY A 18 -4.98 -3.02 -11.02
CA GLY A 18 -4.21 -3.78 -10.03
C GLY A 18 -2.70 -3.68 -10.24
N SER A 19 -2.24 -3.82 -11.48
CA SER A 19 -0.82 -3.65 -11.83
C SER A 19 -0.33 -2.22 -11.63
N LEU A 20 -1.16 -1.23 -11.96
CA LEU A 20 -0.83 0.19 -11.72
C LEU A 20 -0.66 0.49 -10.22
N PHE A 21 -1.56 -0.01 -9.38
CA PHE A 21 -1.48 0.17 -7.93
C PHE A 21 -0.24 -0.49 -7.32
N ALA A 22 0.16 -1.66 -7.82
CA ALA A 22 1.41 -2.30 -7.39
C ALA A 22 2.64 -1.41 -7.67
N GLY A 23 2.69 -0.78 -8.85
CA GLY A 23 3.75 0.19 -9.18
C GLY A 23 3.67 1.47 -8.35
N TYR A 24 2.46 1.97 -8.08
CA TYR A 24 2.25 3.15 -7.24
C TYR A 24 2.76 2.95 -5.81
N GLY A 25 2.52 1.77 -5.21
CA GLY A 25 2.98 1.45 -3.85
C GLY A 25 4.51 1.52 -3.68
N LEU A 26 5.27 1.15 -4.71
CA LEU A 26 6.73 1.28 -4.71
C LEU A 26 7.17 2.75 -4.86
N SER A 27 6.50 3.49 -5.74
CA SER A 27 6.84 4.89 -6.04
C SER A 27 6.54 5.85 -4.88
N VAL A 28 5.43 5.63 -4.17
CA VAL A 28 5.01 6.52 -3.09
C VAL A 28 6.00 6.51 -1.92
N ILE A 29 6.59 5.36 -1.57
CA ILE A 29 7.58 5.25 -0.49
C ILE A 29 8.81 6.12 -0.79
N VAL A 30 9.34 6.02 -2.01
CA VAL A 30 10.48 6.84 -2.46
C VAL A 30 10.14 8.32 -2.45
N SER A 31 8.94 8.67 -2.93
CA SER A 31 8.47 10.05 -2.99
C SER A 31 8.31 10.66 -1.60
N THR A 32 7.85 9.89 -0.61
CA THR A 32 7.69 10.32 0.78
C THR A 32 9.04 10.54 1.48
N VAL A 33 10.01 9.64 1.28
CA VAL A 33 11.38 9.77 1.84
C VAL A 33 12.13 10.95 1.22
N GLY A 34 11.79 11.35 0.00
CA GLY A 34 12.36 12.55 -0.64
C GLY A 34 11.84 13.89 -0.09
N GLN A 35 10.75 13.89 0.69
CA GLN A 35 10.14 15.12 1.19
C GLN A 35 10.75 15.56 2.53
N PRO A 36 11.19 16.83 2.68
CA PRO A 36 11.72 17.33 3.95
C PRO A 36 10.66 17.38 5.06
N THR A 37 9.38 17.51 4.69
CA THR A 37 8.25 17.51 5.62
C THR A 37 8.07 16.18 6.35
N TRP A 38 8.45 15.06 5.73
CA TRP A 38 8.37 13.72 6.33
C TRP A 38 9.32 13.56 7.52
N TYR A 39 10.55 14.08 7.38
CA TYR A 39 11.53 14.08 8.47
C TYR A 39 11.07 14.98 9.62
N SER A 40 10.54 16.17 9.31
CA SER A 40 10.04 17.10 10.33
C SER A 40 8.77 16.64 11.05
N SER A 41 7.91 15.84 10.39
CA SER A 41 6.69 15.31 11.00
C SER A 41 6.95 14.11 11.90
N LEU A 42 8.05 13.39 11.67
CA LEU A 42 8.45 12.22 12.44
C LEU A 42 9.59 12.51 13.45
N ASP A 43 10.02 13.77 13.57
CA ASP A 43 11.16 14.19 14.40
C ASP A 43 12.45 13.40 14.09
N LEU A 44 12.65 13.10 12.80
CA LEU A 44 13.76 12.28 12.31
C LEU A 44 14.86 13.17 11.73
N GLU A 45 16.11 12.93 12.14
CA GLU A 45 17.26 13.59 11.54
C GLU A 45 17.68 12.84 10.26
N PRO A 46 17.79 13.51 9.09
CA PRO A 46 17.97 12.85 7.79
C PRO A 46 19.20 11.94 7.69
N THR A 47 20.24 12.23 8.48
CA THR A 47 21.54 11.54 8.44
C THR A 47 21.73 10.56 9.59
N SER A 48 20.73 10.37 10.45
CA SER A 48 20.85 9.44 11.57
C SER A 48 20.67 7.98 11.15
N SER A 49 21.37 7.07 11.82
CA SER A 49 21.20 5.62 11.65
C SER A 49 19.79 5.15 11.99
N HIS A 50 19.08 5.88 12.86
CA HIS A 50 17.69 5.60 13.24
C HIS A 50 16.73 5.81 12.07
N THR A 51 16.90 6.90 11.32
CA THR A 51 16.11 7.22 10.13
C THR A 51 16.30 6.16 9.04
N THR A 52 17.55 5.73 8.80
CA THR A 52 17.83 4.64 7.86
C THR A 52 17.18 3.33 8.29
N ALA A 53 17.18 3.02 9.59
CA ALA A 53 16.51 1.83 10.11
C ALA A 53 14.98 1.87 9.91
N ILE A 54 14.33 3.03 10.09
CA ILE A 54 12.89 3.21 9.85
C ILE A 54 12.55 3.07 8.37
N ILE A 55 13.32 3.69 7.48
CA ILE A 55 13.14 3.54 6.03
C ILE A 55 13.33 2.08 5.62
N GLY A 56 14.35 1.41 6.16
CA GLY A 56 14.59 -0.02 5.94
C GLY A 56 13.44 -0.89 6.44
N ALA A 57 12.91 -0.60 7.62
CA ALA A 57 11.76 -1.31 8.19
C ALA A 57 10.49 -1.11 7.36
N ALA A 58 10.21 0.12 6.91
CA ALA A 58 9.04 0.42 6.08
C ALA A 58 9.07 -0.34 4.75
N ASN A 59 10.22 -0.29 4.04
CA ASN A 59 10.41 -1.07 2.81
C ASN A 59 10.37 -2.58 3.08
N GLY A 60 10.98 -3.03 4.19
CA GLY A 60 10.99 -4.43 4.60
C GLY A 60 9.58 -4.99 4.83
N VAL A 61 8.73 -4.26 5.56
CA VAL A 61 7.34 -4.64 5.81
C VAL A 61 6.53 -4.64 4.50
N PHE A 62 6.77 -3.69 3.60
CA PHE A 62 6.11 -3.66 2.29
C PHE A 62 6.41 -4.93 1.46
N PHE A 63 7.68 -5.30 1.33
CA PHE A 63 8.06 -6.50 0.58
C PHE A 63 7.68 -7.80 1.30
N ALA A 64 7.77 -7.85 2.64
CA ALA A 64 7.29 -8.98 3.41
C ALA A 64 5.78 -9.19 3.20
N GLY A 65 4.99 -8.11 3.24
CA GLY A 65 3.57 -8.13 2.92
C GLY A 65 3.29 -8.62 1.51
N GLY A 66 4.07 -8.18 0.52
CA GLY A 66 4.01 -8.69 -0.85
C GLY A 66 4.29 -10.20 -0.95
N PHE A 67 5.30 -10.69 -0.24
CA PHE A 67 5.65 -12.12 -0.21
C PHE A 67 4.51 -12.97 0.37
N PHE A 68 4.01 -12.63 1.56
CA PHE A 68 2.90 -13.34 2.18
C PHE A 68 1.60 -13.18 1.35
N GLY A 69 1.39 -12.01 0.75
CA GLY A 69 0.27 -11.74 -0.15
C GLY A 69 0.29 -12.65 -1.37
N CYS A 70 1.45 -12.85 -2.00
CA CYS A 70 1.60 -13.78 -3.13
C CYS A 70 1.35 -15.23 -2.73
N LEU A 71 1.83 -15.68 -1.55
CA LEU A 71 1.57 -17.04 -1.05
C LEU A 71 0.08 -17.29 -0.81
N VAL A 72 -0.60 -16.34 -0.17
CA VAL A 72 -2.05 -16.43 0.08
C VAL A 72 -2.83 -16.34 -1.22
N ALA A 73 -2.41 -15.47 -2.16
CA ALA A 73 -3.04 -15.35 -3.47
C ALA A 73 -2.90 -16.64 -4.29
N ALA A 74 -1.73 -17.28 -4.29
CA ALA A 74 -1.51 -18.55 -4.97
C ALA A 74 -2.49 -19.64 -4.47
N TYR A 75 -2.55 -19.82 -3.14
CA TYR A 75 -3.47 -20.78 -2.52
C TYR A 75 -4.95 -20.47 -2.79
N THR A 76 -5.31 -19.18 -2.74
CA THR A 76 -6.69 -18.73 -2.95
C THR A 76 -7.12 -18.90 -4.42
N VAL A 77 -6.23 -18.65 -5.38
CA VAL A 77 -6.54 -18.80 -6.80
C VAL A 77 -6.78 -20.27 -7.17
N GLU A 78 -6.02 -21.20 -6.58
CA GLU A 78 -6.21 -22.64 -6.81
C GLU A 78 -7.52 -23.19 -6.23
N LYS A 79 -7.96 -22.70 -5.05
CA LYS A 79 -9.16 -23.23 -4.38
C LYS A 79 -10.46 -22.47 -4.65
N LEU A 80 -10.41 -21.14 -4.77
CA LEU A 80 -11.61 -20.27 -4.83
C LEU A 80 -11.87 -19.67 -6.22
N GLY A 81 -10.94 -19.88 -7.16
CA GLY A 81 -11.02 -19.38 -8.53
C GLY A 81 -10.62 -17.90 -8.69
N ARG A 82 -10.24 -17.53 -9.92
CA ARG A 82 -9.69 -16.19 -10.27
C ARG A 82 -10.57 -15.02 -9.84
N LEU A 83 -11.89 -15.12 -10.00
CA LEU A 83 -12.81 -14.00 -9.73
C LEU A 83 -12.96 -13.72 -8.23
N ASN A 84 -13.06 -14.76 -7.41
CA ASN A 84 -13.19 -14.60 -5.97
C ASN A 84 -11.85 -14.18 -5.33
N GLY A 85 -10.72 -14.65 -5.88
CA GLY A 85 -9.40 -14.16 -5.50
C GLY A 85 -9.25 -12.64 -5.74
N LEU A 86 -9.70 -12.15 -6.89
CA LEU A 86 -9.72 -10.70 -7.19
C LEU A 86 -10.61 -9.91 -6.24
N ARG A 87 -11.80 -10.43 -5.91
CA ARG A 87 -12.71 -9.78 -4.95
C ARG A 87 -12.10 -9.70 -3.54
N LEU A 88 -11.47 -10.78 -3.09
CA LEU A 88 -10.80 -10.82 -1.78
C LEU A 88 -9.61 -9.84 -1.74
N ALA A 89 -8.80 -9.82 -2.80
CA ALA A 89 -7.69 -8.88 -2.94
C ALA A 89 -8.18 -7.42 -2.91
N ALA A 90 -9.30 -7.11 -3.56
CA ALA A 90 -9.90 -5.78 -3.53
C ALA A 90 -10.34 -5.37 -2.11
N VAL A 91 -10.99 -6.27 -1.35
CA VAL A 91 -11.41 -5.97 0.03
C VAL A 91 -10.19 -5.72 0.94
N ILE A 92 -9.18 -6.58 0.86
CA ILE A 92 -7.94 -6.41 1.63
C ILE A 92 -7.24 -5.09 1.25
N GLY A 93 -7.22 -4.76 -0.05
CA GLY A 93 -6.68 -3.51 -0.56
C GLY A 93 -7.41 -2.27 -0.02
N ILE A 94 -8.75 -2.30 0.04
CA ILE A 94 -9.55 -1.21 0.59
C ILE A 94 -9.26 -1.01 2.08
N ILE A 95 -9.19 -2.11 2.85
CA ILE A 95 -8.87 -2.04 4.29
C ILE A 95 -7.46 -1.46 4.49
N GLY A 96 -6.48 -1.93 3.70
CA GLY A 96 -5.12 -1.41 3.74
C GLY A 96 -5.03 0.07 3.37
N ALA A 97 -5.77 0.52 2.35
CA ALA A 97 -5.82 1.92 1.94
C ALA A 97 -6.51 2.80 3.01
N ALA A 98 -7.57 2.30 3.65
CA ALA A 98 -8.25 2.99 4.73
C ALA A 98 -7.31 3.18 5.94
N ILE A 99 -6.55 2.15 6.33
CA ILE A 99 -5.58 2.25 7.42
C ILE A 99 -4.46 3.24 7.07
N GLN A 100 -3.92 3.18 5.84
CA GLN A 100 -2.89 4.13 5.39
C GLN A 100 -3.41 5.57 5.35
N THR A 101 -4.66 5.78 4.96
CA THR A 101 -5.28 7.13 4.93
C THR A 101 -5.61 7.63 6.33
N ALA A 102 -5.97 6.73 7.25
CA ALA A 102 -6.21 7.03 8.65
C ALA A 102 -4.91 7.18 9.47
N ALA A 103 -3.75 6.81 8.92
CA ALA A 103 -2.45 7.02 9.54
C ALA A 103 -2.01 8.48 9.38
N ILE A 104 -2.67 9.38 10.11
CA ILE A 104 -2.48 10.84 9.95
C ILE A 104 -1.25 11.35 10.71
N ASN A 105 -0.68 10.60 11.66
CA ASN A 105 0.54 11.01 12.37
C ASN A 105 1.05 9.92 13.34
N GLN A 106 2.37 9.70 13.46
CA GLN A 106 2.93 9.11 14.70
C GLN A 106 2.74 10.07 15.91
N GLY A 107 2.33 11.33 15.67
CA GLY A 107 2.04 12.36 16.67
C GLY A 107 0.60 12.48 17.18
N MET A 108 -0.22 11.42 17.23
CA MET A 108 -1.53 11.46 17.90
C MET A 108 -1.49 11.28 19.43
N VAL A 109 -0.30 11.14 20.05
CA VAL A 109 -0.18 11.18 21.52
C VAL A 109 0.06 12.60 22.06
N SER A 110 0.52 13.57 21.26
CA SER A 110 1.11 14.78 21.86
C SER A 110 0.57 16.14 21.39
N ARG A 111 -0.43 16.23 20.49
CA ARG A 111 -0.86 17.55 19.96
C ARG A 111 -2.35 17.89 20.06
N HIS A 112 -3.09 17.26 20.98
CA HIS A 112 -4.38 17.80 21.46
C HIS A 112 -4.24 18.68 22.73
N SER A 113 -3.04 19.17 23.09
CA SER A 113 -2.92 20.15 24.19
C SER A 113 -1.84 21.19 23.91
N ALA A 114 -2.10 22.05 22.95
CA ALA A 114 -1.54 23.40 22.93
C ALA A 114 -2.62 24.34 22.35
N ALA A 115 -3.71 24.47 23.11
CA ALA A 115 -4.50 25.68 23.10
C ALA A 115 -3.81 26.71 24.03
N ALA A 116 -3.96 27.99 23.68
CA ALA A 116 -3.52 29.20 24.39
C ALA A 116 -2.06 29.62 24.19
#